data_AF-A0A6G9ZBF3-F1
#
_entry.id   AF-A0A6G9ZBF3-F1
#
_cell.length_a   1.000
_cell.length_b   1.000
_cell.length_c   1.000
_cell.angle_alpha   90.00
_cell.angle_beta   90.00
_cell.angle_gamma   90.00
#
_symmetry.space_group_name_H-M   'P 1'
#
loop_
_entity.id
_entity.type
_entity.pdbx_description
1 polymer ?
#
loop_
_entity_poly.entity_id
_entity_poly.type
_entity_poly.pdbx_seq_one_letter_code
_entity_poly.pdbx_strand_id
1 'polypeptide(L)'
;MADPLSETFMIDGRDAAVLARSVRTYGGDIKGVKTGDASTTVANGFPGFAIGQACATASTAAGKALQDLGGVLEAIGDNTIAVTAKFLHIDEARAREFDRLDVTGR
;
A
#
# COMPACT_ATOMS: atom_id res chain seq x y z
N MET A 1 24.76 -21.61 -23.48
CA MET A 1 23.45 -22.03 -22.95
C MET A 1 23.03 -20.93 -21.99
N ALA A 2 21.96 -20.19 -22.32
CA ALA A 2 21.39 -19.22 -21.39
C ALA A 2 20.80 -19.97 -20.19
N ASP A 3 20.96 -19.42 -19.00
CA ASP A 3 20.44 -20.01 -17.77
C ASP A 3 18.89 -19.88 -17.78
N PRO A 4 18.13 -20.99 -17.76
CA PRO A 4 16.67 -20.98 -17.85
C PRO A 4 16.00 -20.28 -16.65
N LEU A 5 16.72 -20.09 -15.55
CA LEU A 5 16.26 -19.25 -14.44
C LEU A 5 16.24 -17.77 -14.82
N SER A 6 17.17 -17.31 -15.66
CA SER A 6 17.22 -15.92 -16.13
C SER A 6 16.06 -15.57 -17.07
N GLU A 7 15.53 -16.54 -17.81
CA GLU A 7 14.38 -16.34 -18.72
C GLU A 7 13.03 -16.41 -17.99
N THR A 8 12.96 -16.98 -16.79
CA THR A 8 11.71 -17.14 -16.01
C THR A 8 11.42 -15.94 -15.10
N PHE A 9 12.44 -15.17 -14.71
CA PHE A 9 12.29 -14.01 -13.82
C PHE A 9 12.30 -12.69 -14.60
N MET A 10 11.14 -12.31 -15.12
CA MET A 10 10.93 -11.08 -15.91
C MET A 10 10.86 -9.78 -15.08
N ILE A 11 10.95 -9.83 -13.74
CA ILE A 11 10.98 -8.62 -12.90
C ILE A 11 12.43 -8.30 -12.55
N ASP A 12 12.94 -7.22 -13.13
CA ASP A 12 14.22 -6.66 -12.72
C ASP A 12 14.09 -5.81 -11.44
N GLY A 13 15.22 -5.33 -10.92
CA GLY A 13 15.26 -4.49 -9.71
C GLY A 13 14.47 -3.18 -9.85
N ARG A 14 14.34 -2.66 -11.08
CA ARG A 14 13.65 -1.42 -11.37
C ARG A 14 12.14 -1.63 -11.39
N ASP A 15 11.66 -2.67 -12.05
CA ASP A 15 10.25 -3.05 -12.09
C ASP A 15 9.72 -3.32 -10.67
N ALA A 16 10.51 -3.99 -9.85
CA ALA A 16 10.19 -4.23 -8.45
C ALA A 16 10.08 -2.91 -7.64
N ALA A 17 10.96 -1.94 -7.90
CA ALA A 17 10.91 -0.63 -7.24
C ALA A 17 9.69 0.18 -7.66
N VAL A 18 9.36 0.19 -8.96
CA VAL A 18 8.15 0.85 -9.49
C VAL A 18 6.89 0.22 -8.91
N LEU A 19 6.83 -1.11 -8.84
CA LEU A 19 5.70 -1.83 -8.25
C LEU A 19 5.56 -1.52 -6.76
N ALA A 20 6.65 -1.62 -5.99
CA ALA A 20 6.66 -1.33 -4.56
C ALA A 20 6.21 0.10 -4.27
N ARG A 21 6.67 1.08 -5.07
CA ARG A 21 6.23 2.47 -4.95
C ARG A 21 4.75 2.63 -5.28
N SER A 22 4.28 2.05 -6.37
CA SER A 22 2.87 2.15 -6.78
C SER A 22 1.96 1.57 -5.70
N VAL A 23 2.31 0.42 -5.14
CA VAL A 23 1.56 -0.22 -4.05
C VAL A 23 1.57 0.64 -2.78
N ARG A 24 2.70 1.25 -2.41
CA ARG A 24 2.76 2.18 -1.27
C ARG A 24 1.93 3.44 -1.50
N THR A 25 1.93 3.99 -2.72
CA THR A 25 1.06 5.11 -3.09
C THR A 25 -0.41 4.74 -2.90
N TYR A 26 -0.84 3.59 -3.42
CA TYR A 26 -2.20 3.10 -3.19
C TYR A 26 -2.52 2.89 -1.71
N GLY A 27 -1.57 2.37 -0.92
CA GLY A 27 -1.71 2.24 0.53
C GLY A 27 -1.93 3.59 1.22
N GLY A 28 -1.17 4.61 0.81
CA GLY A 28 -1.33 5.99 1.29
C GLY A 28 -2.67 6.61 0.89
N ASP A 29 -3.08 6.45 -0.37
CA ASP A 29 -4.35 6.96 -0.88
C ASP A 29 -5.55 6.36 -0.13
N ILE A 30 -5.49 5.05 0.16
CA ILE A 30 -6.52 4.34 0.92
C ILE A 30 -6.60 4.82 2.37
N LYS A 31 -5.44 5.05 3.02
CA LYS A 31 -5.40 5.65 4.36
C LYS A 31 -5.92 7.09 4.38
N GLY A 32 -5.83 7.79 3.26
CA GLY A 32 -6.34 9.15 3.07
C GLY A 32 -7.85 9.26 2.81
N VAL A 33 -8.55 8.13 2.61
CA VAL A 33 -9.99 8.13 2.40
C VAL A 33 -10.71 8.68 3.63
N LYS A 34 -11.44 9.78 3.44
CA LYS A 34 -12.25 10.37 4.50
C LYS A 34 -13.42 9.46 4.83
N THR A 35 -13.45 8.96 6.06
CA THR A 35 -14.57 8.21 6.63
C THR A 35 -15.25 9.01 7.72
N GLY A 36 -16.58 8.87 7.86
CA GLY A 36 -17.31 9.41 8.99
C GLY A 36 -18.25 10.58 8.66
N ASP A 37 -18.01 11.36 7.59
CA ASP A 37 -18.85 12.53 7.24
C ASP A 37 -20.34 12.17 7.07
N ALA A 38 -20.60 11.04 6.39
CA ALA A 38 -21.95 10.50 6.25
C ALA A 38 -22.56 10.10 7.60
N SER A 39 -21.78 9.47 8.49
CA SER A 39 -22.27 9.09 9.82
C SER A 39 -22.57 10.30 10.70
N THR A 40 -21.75 11.35 10.64
CA THR A 40 -22.00 12.61 11.33
C THR A 40 -23.27 13.26 10.83
N THR A 41 -23.48 13.26 9.50
CA THR A 41 -24.70 13.79 8.89
C THR A 41 -25.95 13.03 9.36
N VAL A 42 -25.89 11.69 9.38
CA VAL A 42 -27.00 10.85 9.84
C VAL A 42 -27.26 11.02 11.34
N ALA A 43 -26.22 11.07 12.17
CA ALA A 43 -26.35 11.27 13.61
C ALA A 43 -26.99 12.63 13.94
N ASN A 44 -26.62 13.68 13.19
CA ASN A 44 -27.20 15.01 13.34
C ASN A 44 -28.64 15.10 12.82
N GLY A 45 -28.97 14.36 11.75
CA GLY A 45 -30.32 14.32 11.17
C GLY A 45 -31.32 13.52 12.01
N PHE A 46 -30.84 12.54 12.79
CA PHE A 46 -31.67 11.66 13.62
C PHE A 46 -31.13 11.57 15.06
N PRO A 47 -31.14 12.69 15.82
CA PRO A 47 -30.61 12.69 17.17
C PRO A 47 -31.43 11.76 18.08
N GLY A 48 -30.74 10.89 18.82
CA GLY A 48 -31.37 9.93 19.75
C GLY A 48 -31.87 8.64 19.12
N PHE A 49 -31.77 8.47 17.79
CA PHE A 49 -32.11 7.22 17.12
C PHE A 49 -30.91 6.28 17.04
N ALA A 50 -31.17 4.97 17.16
CA ALA A 50 -30.14 3.92 17.07
C ALA A 50 -29.38 3.94 15.73
N ILE A 51 -29.98 4.47 14.66
CA ILE A 51 -29.35 4.57 13.34
C ILE A 51 -28.08 5.43 13.36
N GLY A 52 -28.06 6.52 14.13
CA GLY A 52 -26.89 7.38 14.27
C GLY A 52 -25.72 6.65 14.94
N GLN A 53 -25.99 5.91 16.01
CA GLN A 53 -24.99 5.08 16.70
C GLN A 53 -24.48 3.94 15.82
N ALA A 54 -25.36 3.29 15.07
CA ALA A 54 -24.99 2.23 14.13
C ALA A 54 -24.08 2.78 13.01
N CYS A 55 -24.44 3.92 12.41
CA CYS A 55 -23.63 4.57 11.38
C CYS A 55 -22.24 5.01 11.90
N ALA A 56 -22.15 5.54 13.12
CA ALA A 56 -20.88 5.93 13.74
C ALA A 56 -19.98 4.71 14.01
N THR A 57 -20.57 3.62 14.49
CA THR A 57 -19.86 2.35 14.74
C THR A 57 -19.34 1.75 13.43
N ALA A 58 -20.21 1.66 12.41
CA ALA A 58 -19.85 1.16 11.09
C ALA A 58 -18.75 2.02 10.43
N SER A 59 -18.81 3.35 10.59
CA SER A 59 -17.79 4.25 10.04
C SER A 59 -16.44 4.08 10.73
N THR A 60 -16.43 3.89 12.06
CA THR A 60 -15.21 3.56 12.81
C THR A 60 -14.61 2.24 12.33
N ALA A 61 -15.44 1.20 12.16
CA ALA A 61 -15.00 -0.10 11.66
C ALA A 61 -14.43 -0.01 10.24
N ALA A 62 -15.09 0.73 9.35
CA ALA A 62 -14.62 0.97 7.99
C ALA A 62 -13.28 1.72 7.97
N GLY A 63 -13.15 2.78 8.78
CA GLY A 63 -11.90 3.53 8.91
C GLY A 63 -10.73 2.64 9.37
N LYS A 64 -10.97 1.74 10.34
CA LYS A 64 -9.96 0.77 10.77
C LYS A 64 -9.59 -0.21 9.65
N ALA A 65 -10.58 -0.76 8.94
CA ALA A 65 -10.32 -1.68 7.84
C ALA A 65 -9.49 -1.04 6.71
N LEU A 66 -9.70 0.25 6.42
CA LEU A 66 -8.91 0.99 5.45
C LEU A 66 -7.47 1.22 5.93
N GLN A 67 -7.26 1.50 7.23
CA GLN A 67 -5.92 1.60 7.81
C GLN A 67 -5.17 0.27 7.73
N ASP A 68 -5.84 -0.83 8.10
CA ASP A 68 -5.29 -2.18 8.05
C ASP A 68 -4.91 -2.54 6.61
N LEU A 69 -5.79 -2.27 5.64
CA LEU A 69 -5.53 -2.53 4.23
C LEU A 69 -4.38 -1.68 3.69
N GLY A 70 -4.29 -0.41 4.05
CA GLY A 70 -3.16 0.44 3.70
C GLY A 70 -1.83 -0.07 4.28
N GLY A 71 -1.84 -0.58 5.51
CA GLY A 71 -0.67 -1.20 6.13
C GLY A 71 -0.24 -2.50 5.45
N VAL A 72 -1.20 -3.32 5.01
CA VAL A 72 -0.91 -4.53 4.21
C VAL A 72 -0.26 -4.17 2.88
N LEU A 73 -0.73 -3.12 2.20
CA LEU A 73 -0.12 -2.67 0.95
C LEU A 73 1.32 -2.17 1.15
N GLU A 74 1.59 -1.42 2.21
CA GLU A 74 2.97 -1.05 2.56
C GLU A 74 3.86 -2.28 2.78
N ALA A 75 3.38 -3.26 3.54
CA ALA A 75 4.10 -4.51 3.77
C ALA A 75 4.35 -5.32 2.49
N ILE A 76 3.39 -5.31 1.55
CA ILE A 76 3.58 -5.93 0.22
C ILE A 76 4.71 -5.21 -0.53
N GLY A 77 4.72 -3.88 -0.57
CA GLY A 77 5.78 -3.11 -1.22
C GLY A 77 7.17 -3.39 -0.62
N ASP A 78 7.26 -3.48 0.70
CA ASP A 78 8.51 -3.83 1.39
C ASP A 78 8.97 -5.25 1.08
N ASN A 79 8.04 -6.21 1.07
CA ASN A 79 8.33 -7.60 0.69
C ASN A 79 8.79 -7.70 -0.77
N THR A 80 8.19 -6.95 -1.69
CA THR A 80 8.61 -6.90 -3.10
C THR A 80 10.08 -6.50 -3.21
N ILE A 81 10.50 -5.44 -2.51
CA ILE A 81 11.91 -5.02 -2.50
C ILE A 81 12.81 -6.09 -1.88
N ALA A 82 12.43 -6.66 -0.73
CA ALA A 82 13.24 -7.63 -0.02
C ALA A 82 13.44 -8.93 -0.82
N VAL A 83 12.38 -9.40 -1.49
CA VAL A 83 12.43 -10.59 -2.36
C VAL A 83 13.32 -10.33 -3.57
N THR A 84 13.13 -9.21 -4.26
CA THR A 84 13.97 -8.86 -5.42
C THR A 84 15.44 -8.67 -5.04
N ALA A 85 15.73 -8.08 -3.87
CA ALA A 85 17.10 -7.97 -3.37
C ALA A 85 17.77 -9.35 -3.19
N LYS A 86 17.06 -10.30 -2.56
CA LYS A 86 17.55 -11.68 -2.38
C LYS A 86 17.80 -12.39 -3.71
N PHE A 87 16.89 -12.23 -4.67
CA PHE A 87 17.01 -12.87 -5.98
C PHE A 87 18.14 -12.29 -6.83
N LEU A 88 18.36 -10.98 -6.78
CA LEU A 88 19.43 -10.33 -7.53
C LEU A 88 20.81 -10.46 -6.84
N HIS A 89 20.88 -11.14 -5.69
CA HIS A 89 22.07 -11.21 -4.83
C HIS A 89 22.67 -9.83 -4.53
N ILE A 90 21.82 -8.81 -4.43
CA ILE A 90 22.21 -7.45 -4.09
C ILE A 90 21.85 -7.21 -2.63
N ASP A 91 22.74 -6.55 -1.89
CA ASP A 91 22.43 -6.10 -0.55
C ASP A 91 21.22 -5.16 -0.56
N GLU A 92 20.42 -5.20 0.51
CA GLU A 92 19.19 -4.42 0.68
C GLU A 92 19.41 -2.91 0.46
N ALA A 93 20.63 -2.42 0.76
CA ALA A 93 21.06 -1.06 0.50
C ALA A 93 21.10 -0.70 -1.00
N ARG A 94 21.52 -1.64 -1.85
CA ARG A 94 21.56 -1.49 -3.32
C ARG A 94 20.17 -1.61 -3.93
N ALA A 95 19.31 -2.47 -3.36
CA ALA A 95 17.91 -2.54 -3.75
C ALA A 95 17.17 -1.20 -3.48
N ARG A 96 17.47 -0.54 -2.36
CA ARG A 96 16.97 0.82 -2.06
C ARG A 96 17.62 1.91 -2.92
N GLU A 97 18.79 1.67 -3.49
CA GLU A 97 19.44 2.60 -4.41
C GLU A 97 18.70 2.68 -5.76
N PHE A 98 18.13 1.56 -6.25
CA PHE A 98 17.22 1.58 -7.40
C PHE A 98 15.97 2.42 -7.15
N ASP A 99 15.41 2.38 -5.93
CA ASP A 99 14.29 3.24 -5.52
C ASP A 99 14.69 4.74 -5.52
N ARG A 100 15.96 5.08 -5.25
CA ARG A 100 16.45 6.47 -5.30
C ARG A 100 16.83 6.94 -6.71
N LEU A 101 17.44 6.10 -7.52
CA LEU A 101 18.01 6.51 -8.81
C LEU A 101 16.93 6.95 -9.82
N ASP A 102 15.72 6.39 -9.79
CA ASP A 102 14.61 6.84 -10.66
C ASP A 102 14.04 8.22 -10.26
N VAL A 103 14.44 8.80 -9.12
CA VAL A 103 14.02 10.15 -8.70
C VAL A 103 14.85 11.26 -9.37
N THR A 104 16.07 10.95 -9.82
CA THR A 104 17.00 11.93 -10.40
C THR A 104 17.09 11.88 -11.93
N GLY A 105 16.36 10.96 -12.57
CA GLY A 105 16.35 10.75 -14.01
C GLY A 105 15.26 11.50 -14.81
N ARG A 106 14.66 12.56 -14.25
CA ARG A 106 13.77 13.48 -14.99
C ARG A 106 14.39 14.84 -15.17
#